data_AF-A0A2W6EKC6-F1
#
_entry.id   AF-A0A2W6EKC6-F1
#
_cell.length_a   1.000
_cell.length_b   1.000
_cell.length_c   1.000
_cell.angle_alpha   90.00
_cell.angle_beta   90.00
_cell.angle_gamma   90.00
#
_symmetry.space_group_name_H-M   'P 1'
#
loop_
_entity.id
_entity.type
_entity.pdbx_description
1 polymer ?
#
loop_
_entity_poly.entity_id
_entity_poly.type
_entity_poly.pdbx_seq_one_letter_code
_entity_poly.pdbx_strand_id
1 'polypeptide(L)'
;MAPPVPIPADVRSWLLDVFGTCNERVSKLITDVPTTHETPLDMTFIQHFLGVSAPRRFPSGWTVDLSTHYLGGGRHWGDWPDWPRRWEIADIGLLILFRQGGKLLRSKVALLQSKRLYPDELDWDEDSPLDYKIGFRRLFRDDDEWSAVMAPRQFGFTDQSRYKALVTGHVQYKAITDYENHRKIPVYYLLYNPVQIPSASVLPISPEQPQTTASCDVGCRVVPVAQLRTVLDGEPAGSSPAYGELRSSLPTPFDDPQHHAGWRLEHYVVNLLLECETGYIANSPNDSGLNYVFNRRSGPISAALSLTLDAP
;
A
#
# COMPACT_ATOMS: atom_id res chain seq x y z
N MET A 1 -6.26 -13.69 17.87
CA MET A 1 -5.78 -13.56 19.27
C MET A 1 -6.01 -12.11 19.67
N ALA A 2 -6.47 -11.77 20.87
CA ALA A 2 -6.72 -10.36 21.23
C ALA A 2 -5.42 -9.54 21.39
N PRO A 3 -5.47 -8.19 21.28
CA PRO A 3 -4.34 -7.33 21.63
C PRO A 3 -3.94 -7.54 23.11
N PRO A 4 -2.65 -7.32 23.47
CA PRO A 4 -2.18 -7.57 24.83
C PRO A 4 -2.82 -6.63 25.86
N VAL A 5 -3.29 -5.46 25.43
CA VAL A 5 -4.05 -4.50 26.23
C VAL A 5 -5.18 -3.94 25.35
N PRO A 6 -6.43 -3.84 25.85
CA PRO A 6 -7.53 -3.28 25.08
C PRO A 6 -7.29 -1.81 24.69
N ILE A 7 -7.40 -1.49 23.40
CA ILE A 7 -7.20 -0.13 22.90
C ILE A 7 -8.47 0.70 23.17
N PRO A 8 -8.37 1.86 23.82
CA PRO A 8 -9.54 2.67 24.16
C PRO A 8 -10.14 3.36 22.93
N ALA A 9 -11.43 3.73 23.04
CA ALA A 9 -12.21 4.26 21.93
C ALA A 9 -11.67 5.59 21.38
N ASP A 10 -11.10 6.45 22.22
CA ASP A 10 -10.52 7.73 21.82
C ASP A 10 -9.28 7.56 20.92
N VAL A 11 -8.39 6.64 21.30
CA VAL A 11 -7.23 6.24 20.48
C VAL A 11 -7.69 5.60 19.18
N ARG A 12 -8.65 4.66 19.25
CA ARG A 12 -9.17 3.96 18.08
C ARG A 12 -9.80 4.93 17.07
N SER A 13 -10.65 5.85 17.55
CA SER A 13 -11.29 6.86 16.72
C SER A 13 -10.28 7.77 16.03
N TRP A 14 -9.23 8.18 16.75
CA TRP A 14 -8.18 9.01 16.16
C TRP A 14 -7.38 8.26 15.10
N LEU A 15 -7.05 6.98 15.33
CA LEU A 15 -6.33 6.19 14.32
C LEU A 15 -7.20 5.95 13.08
N LEU A 16 -8.50 5.69 13.24
CA LEU A 16 -9.43 5.58 12.10
C LEU A 16 -9.41 6.85 11.25
N ASP A 17 -9.45 8.02 11.87
CA ASP A 17 -9.39 9.32 11.19
C ASP A 17 -8.04 9.54 10.48
N VAL A 18 -6.92 9.24 11.15
CA VAL A 18 -5.57 9.39 10.58
C VAL A 18 -5.39 8.52 9.34
N PHE A 19 -5.75 7.23 9.40
CA PHE A 19 -5.64 6.32 8.26
C PHE A 19 -6.72 6.59 7.20
N GLY A 20 -7.91 7.05 7.60
CA GLY A 20 -8.97 7.46 6.66
C GLY A 20 -8.56 8.66 5.82
N THR A 21 -7.95 9.67 6.46
CA THR A 21 -7.40 10.83 5.75
C THR A 21 -6.23 10.44 4.84
N CYS A 22 -5.39 9.47 5.26
CA CYS A 22 -4.33 8.92 4.41
C CYS A 22 -4.91 8.28 3.15
N ASN A 23 -5.93 7.44 3.34
CA ASN A 23 -6.65 6.76 2.27
C ASN A 23 -7.23 7.77 1.27
N GLU A 24 -7.99 8.76 1.75
CA GLU A 24 -8.56 9.82 0.92
C GLU A 24 -7.49 10.60 0.16
N ARG A 25 -6.40 10.99 0.83
CA ARG A 25 -5.33 11.77 0.21
C ARG A 25 -4.67 11.05 -0.96
N VAL A 26 -4.30 9.77 -0.79
CA VAL A 26 -3.67 8.98 -1.85
C VAL A 26 -4.66 8.72 -2.99
N SER A 27 -5.93 8.44 -2.65
CA SER A 27 -6.99 8.19 -3.62
C SER A 27 -7.35 9.43 -4.45
N LYS A 28 -7.33 10.61 -3.82
CA LYS A 28 -7.53 11.90 -4.50
C LYS A 28 -6.40 12.18 -5.49
N LEU A 29 -5.14 11.88 -5.13
CA LEU A 29 -4.00 12.09 -6.01
C LEU A 29 -4.14 11.27 -7.32
N ILE A 30 -4.50 9.99 -7.23
CA ILE A 30 -4.72 9.17 -8.44
C ILE A 30 -5.99 9.58 -9.20
N THR A 31 -7.03 10.10 -8.53
CA THR A 31 -8.20 10.68 -9.23
C THR A 31 -7.83 11.94 -10.01
N ASP A 32 -7.14 12.88 -9.38
CA ASP A 32 -6.82 14.19 -9.98
C ASP A 32 -5.70 14.07 -11.03
N VAL A 33 -4.76 13.13 -10.83
CA VAL A 33 -3.64 12.85 -11.75
C VAL A 33 -3.56 11.34 -12.03
N PRO A 34 -4.40 10.79 -12.94
CA PRO A 34 -4.48 9.35 -13.24
C PRO A 34 -3.19 8.72 -13.77
N THR A 35 -2.28 9.54 -14.28
CA THR A 35 -0.96 9.14 -14.78
C THR A 35 0.08 8.99 -13.65
N THR A 36 -0.28 9.24 -12.40
CA THR A 36 0.62 9.09 -11.25
C THR A 36 1.12 7.66 -11.13
N HIS A 37 2.45 7.50 -11.09
CA HIS A 37 3.11 6.20 -10.86
C HIS A 37 2.97 5.75 -9.40
N GLU A 38 3.19 4.45 -9.15
CA GLU A 38 3.09 3.83 -7.83
C GLU A 38 4.02 4.49 -6.79
N THR A 39 5.28 4.77 -7.14
CA THR A 39 6.27 5.31 -6.18
C THR A 39 5.85 6.66 -5.57
N PRO A 40 5.36 7.65 -6.34
CA PRO A 40 4.73 8.85 -5.76
C PRO A 40 3.54 8.57 -4.83
N LEU A 41 2.74 7.52 -5.09
CA LEU A 41 1.62 7.14 -4.22
C LEU A 41 2.13 6.57 -2.89
N ASP A 42 3.16 5.70 -2.91
CA ASP A 42 3.83 5.19 -1.70
C ASP A 42 4.45 6.34 -0.89
N MET A 43 5.10 7.29 -1.56
CA MET A 43 5.66 8.48 -0.92
C MET A 43 4.56 9.33 -0.27
N THR A 44 3.43 9.53 -0.97
CA THR A 44 2.29 10.29 -0.44
C THR A 44 1.69 9.60 0.78
N PHE A 45 1.57 8.27 0.75
CA PHE A 45 1.15 7.46 1.89
C PHE A 45 2.04 7.71 3.10
N ILE A 46 3.37 7.58 2.95
CA ILE A 46 4.31 7.72 4.07
C ILE A 46 4.37 9.18 4.56
N GLN A 47 4.41 10.16 3.65
CA GLN A 47 4.49 11.57 4.01
C GLN A 47 3.28 12.06 4.79
N HIS A 48 2.10 11.46 4.58
CA HIS A 48 0.90 11.79 5.34
C HIS A 48 1.12 11.73 6.86
N PHE A 49 1.88 10.74 7.33
CA PHE A 49 2.11 10.52 8.75
C PHE A 49 3.10 11.50 9.38
N LEU A 50 3.88 12.25 8.59
CA LEU A 50 4.80 13.26 9.14
C LEU A 50 4.06 14.33 9.94
N GLY A 51 2.85 14.72 9.50
CA GLY A 51 2.02 15.71 10.18
C GLY A 51 1.42 15.25 11.52
N VAL A 52 1.48 13.94 11.81
CA VAL A 52 0.92 13.33 13.03
C VAL A 52 1.96 12.52 13.81
N SER A 53 3.24 12.78 13.55
CA SER A 53 4.36 11.96 14.05
C SER A 53 4.80 12.26 15.49
N ALA A 54 4.29 13.33 16.11
CA ALA A 54 4.60 13.63 17.50
C ALA A 54 3.83 12.69 18.45
N PRO A 55 4.47 12.19 19.54
CA PRO A 55 3.77 11.42 20.56
C PRO A 55 2.55 12.16 21.09
N ARG A 56 1.38 11.56 20.96
CA ARG A 56 0.09 12.13 21.34
C ARG A 56 -0.47 11.41 22.55
N ARG A 57 -0.74 12.16 23.64
CA ARG A 57 -1.42 11.65 24.83
C ARG A 57 -2.92 11.85 24.72
N PHE A 58 -3.69 10.84 25.13
CA PHE A 58 -5.14 10.79 25.04
C PHE A 58 -5.81 10.92 26.41
N PRO A 59 -7.10 11.32 26.47
CA PRO A 59 -7.89 11.35 27.71
C PRO A 59 -7.90 10.02 28.47
N SER A 60 -7.87 8.89 27.76
CA SER A 60 -7.72 7.54 28.35
C SER A 60 -6.37 7.28 29.03
N GLY A 61 -5.43 8.24 29.00
CA GLY A 61 -4.08 8.13 29.56
C GLY A 61 -3.07 7.47 28.61
N TRP A 62 -3.53 6.88 27.51
CA TRP A 62 -2.68 6.26 26.50
C TRP A 62 -1.83 7.29 25.76
N THR A 63 -0.66 6.86 25.31
CA THR A 63 0.19 7.61 24.39
C THR A 63 0.34 6.84 23.09
N VAL A 64 0.20 7.55 21.96
CA VAL A 64 0.39 7.00 20.63
C VAL A 64 1.50 7.76 19.92
N ASP A 65 2.45 7.04 19.34
CA ASP A 65 3.53 7.59 18.54
C ASP A 65 3.53 6.95 17.16
N LEU A 66 3.63 7.78 16.11
CA LEU A 66 3.69 7.36 14.72
C LEU A 66 5.02 7.84 14.13
N SER A 67 5.86 6.91 13.71
CA SER A 67 7.17 7.23 13.15
C SER A 67 7.30 6.62 11.76
N THR A 68 7.80 7.40 10.81
CA THR A 68 8.07 6.89 9.45
C THR A 68 9.56 6.71 9.22
N HIS A 69 9.90 5.71 8.42
CA HIS A 69 11.27 5.51 7.96
C HIS A 69 11.26 5.22 6.47
N TYR A 70 12.08 5.94 5.73
CA TYR A 70 12.26 5.71 4.31
C TYR A 70 13.68 5.18 4.08
N LEU A 71 13.78 3.91 3.71
CA LEU A 71 15.08 3.28 3.46
C LEU A 71 15.65 3.65 2.08
N GLY A 72 14.83 4.29 1.25
CA GLY A 72 15.11 4.46 -0.17
C GLY A 72 14.85 3.15 -0.88
N GLY A 73 14.02 3.16 -1.93
CA GLY A 73 13.70 1.94 -2.66
C GLY A 73 14.98 1.25 -3.12
N GLY A 74 15.29 0.11 -2.47
CA GLY A 74 16.47 -0.70 -2.72
C GLY A 74 16.37 -1.46 -4.03
N ARG A 75 15.80 -0.84 -5.07
CA ARG A 75 15.85 -1.32 -6.44
C ARG A 75 17.32 -1.45 -6.81
N HIS A 76 17.78 -2.70 -6.70
CA HIS A 76 19.05 -3.23 -7.16
C HIS A 76 20.25 -2.66 -6.39
N TRP A 77 20.83 -3.36 -5.41
CA TRP A 77 22.29 -3.38 -5.16
C TRP A 77 22.61 -4.46 -4.12
N GLY A 78 23.15 -5.59 -4.57
CA GLY A 78 23.71 -6.67 -3.73
C GLY A 78 23.23 -8.06 -4.10
N ASP A 79 24.16 -8.98 -4.36
CA ASP A 79 23.87 -10.42 -4.29
C ASP A 79 23.82 -10.82 -2.80
N TRP A 80 22.71 -11.41 -2.38
CA TRP A 80 22.52 -11.86 -0.99
C TRP A 80 22.99 -13.32 -0.87
N PRO A 81 23.86 -13.66 0.11
CA PRO A 81 24.31 -15.04 0.31
C PRO A 81 23.18 -16.00 0.71
N ASP A 82 22.07 -15.47 1.26
CA ASP A 82 21.00 -16.22 1.91
C ASP A 82 19.67 -16.25 1.12
N TRP A 83 19.54 -15.52 0.01
CA TRP A 83 18.34 -15.55 -0.83
C TRP A 83 18.66 -15.25 -2.30
N PRO A 84 18.31 -16.12 -3.27
CA PRO A 84 18.82 -16.01 -4.64
C PRO A 84 18.18 -14.91 -5.50
N ARG A 85 17.53 -13.86 -4.94
CA ARG A 85 16.82 -12.86 -5.77
C ARG A 85 16.78 -11.42 -5.23
N ARG A 86 16.85 -10.48 -6.19
CA ARG A 86 16.90 -9.01 -6.07
C ARG A 86 15.52 -8.32 -5.97
N TRP A 87 14.52 -8.98 -5.40
CA TRP A 87 13.13 -8.49 -5.43
C TRP A 87 12.66 -7.97 -4.08
N GLU A 88 12.03 -6.81 -4.12
CA GLU A 88 11.21 -6.27 -3.06
C GLU A 88 9.95 -7.13 -2.89
N ILE A 89 9.66 -7.53 -1.64
CA ILE A 89 8.53 -8.39 -1.30
C ILE A 89 7.31 -7.56 -0.90
N ALA A 90 7.54 -6.36 -0.38
CA ALA A 90 6.51 -5.38 -0.04
C ALA A 90 7.10 -3.98 -0.15
N ASP A 91 6.32 -2.98 -0.56
CA ASP A 91 6.80 -1.60 -0.66
C ASP A 91 6.78 -0.89 0.71
N ILE A 92 5.81 -1.25 1.57
CA ILE A 92 5.59 -0.62 2.88
C ILE A 92 5.50 -1.68 3.99
N GLY A 93 6.34 -1.55 5.01
CA GLY A 93 6.23 -2.30 6.26
C GLY A 93 5.45 -1.53 7.34
N LEU A 94 4.51 -2.19 8.01
CA LEU A 94 3.85 -1.68 9.21
C LEU A 94 4.41 -2.40 10.44
N LEU A 95 4.98 -1.65 11.38
CA LEU A 95 5.48 -2.14 12.66
C LEU A 95 4.59 -1.62 13.78
N ILE A 96 3.87 -2.51 14.47
CA ILE A 96 3.03 -2.14 15.61
C ILE A 96 3.72 -2.55 16.89
N LEU A 97 3.86 -1.63 17.85
CA LEU A 97 4.48 -1.86 19.15
C LEU A 97 3.46 -1.59 20.25
N PHE A 98 3.06 -2.64 20.96
CA PHE A 98 2.22 -2.52 22.16
C PHE A 98 3.10 -2.42 23.39
N ARG A 99 2.93 -1.35 24.17
CA ARG A 99 3.66 -1.07 25.39
C ARG A 99 2.70 -0.81 26.54
N GLN A 100 3.21 -0.99 27.76
CA GLN A 100 2.54 -0.53 28.98
C GLN A 100 3.58 0.04 29.94
N GLY A 101 3.36 1.28 30.40
CA GLY A 101 4.30 2.00 31.25
C GLY A 101 5.71 2.05 30.65
N GLY A 102 5.80 2.19 29.32
CA GLY A 102 7.07 2.22 28.58
C GLY A 102 7.74 0.86 28.38
N LYS A 103 7.15 -0.27 28.79
CA LYS A 103 7.69 -1.62 28.54
C LYS A 103 7.01 -2.28 27.35
N LEU A 104 7.78 -2.86 26.43
CA LEU A 104 7.24 -3.59 25.27
C LEU A 104 6.55 -4.88 25.73
N LEU A 105 5.27 -5.02 25.38
CA LEU A 105 4.47 -6.23 25.62
C LEU A 105 4.41 -7.12 24.38
N ARG A 106 4.26 -6.52 23.20
CA ARG A 106 4.15 -7.24 21.93
C ARG A 106 4.59 -6.35 20.77
N SER A 107 5.21 -6.96 19.77
CA SER A 107 5.40 -6.34 18.46
C SER A 107 4.69 -7.15 17.38
N LYS A 108 4.21 -6.44 16.36
CA LYS A 108 3.48 -7.01 15.23
C LYS A 108 3.96 -6.39 13.93
N VAL A 109 3.93 -7.18 12.87
CA VAL A 109 4.36 -6.78 11.53
C VAL A 109 3.25 -7.05 10.52
N ALA A 110 3.05 -6.14 9.59
CA ALA A 110 2.39 -6.42 8.32
C ALA A 110 3.19 -5.84 7.17
N LEU A 111 3.14 -6.50 6.03
CA LEU A 111 3.85 -6.11 4.82
C LEU A 111 2.83 -5.79 3.73
N LEU A 112 2.93 -4.60 3.15
CA LEU A 112 2.04 -4.11 2.10
C LEU A 112 2.83 -3.98 0.79
N GLN A 113 2.53 -4.82 -0.20
CA GLN A 113 2.96 -4.62 -1.58
C GLN A 113 1.93 -3.74 -2.28
N SER A 114 2.29 -2.53 -2.66
CA SER A 114 1.41 -1.62 -3.34
C SER A 114 1.31 -1.92 -4.85
N LYS A 115 0.12 -1.67 -5.40
CA LYS A 115 -0.19 -1.70 -6.84
C LYS A 115 -1.25 -0.65 -7.12
N ARG A 116 -1.16 0.06 -8.24
CA ARG A 116 -2.20 1.02 -8.64
C ARG A 116 -3.13 0.45 -9.69
N LEU A 117 -4.36 0.93 -9.68
CA LEU A 117 -5.28 0.79 -10.79
C LEU A 117 -4.83 1.71 -11.94
N TYR A 118 -4.83 1.22 -13.16
CA TYR A 118 -4.49 2.02 -14.34
C TYR A 118 -5.77 2.56 -14.97
N PRO A 119 -5.80 3.83 -15.41
CA PRO A 119 -6.91 4.32 -16.21
C PRO A 119 -6.95 3.57 -17.55
N ASP A 120 -8.15 3.47 -18.13
CA ASP A 120 -8.42 2.61 -19.29
C ASP A 120 -7.55 2.97 -20.51
N GLU A 121 -7.18 4.24 -20.63
CA GLU A 121 -6.41 4.83 -21.74
C GLU A 121 -4.89 4.76 -21.56
N LEU A 122 -4.39 4.25 -20.42
CA LEU A 122 -2.97 4.18 -20.13
C LEU A 122 -2.47 2.74 -20.09
N ASP A 123 -1.57 2.39 -20.99
CA ASP A 123 -0.91 1.09 -20.98
C ASP A 123 0.17 0.95 -19.90
N TRP A 124 0.51 -0.30 -19.61
CA TRP A 124 1.59 -0.62 -18.69
C TRP A 124 2.91 -0.36 -19.38
N ASP A 125 3.47 0.81 -19.12
CA ASP A 125 4.79 1.19 -19.57
C ASP A 125 5.79 0.87 -18.46
N GLU A 126 6.42 -0.31 -18.55
CA GLU A 126 7.54 -0.67 -17.67
C GLU A 126 8.72 0.24 -18.01
N ASP A 127 9.40 0.79 -16.99
CA ASP A 127 10.67 1.49 -17.23
C ASP A 127 11.63 0.50 -17.91
N SER A 128 12.01 0.78 -19.15
CA SER A 128 12.97 -0.08 -19.83
C SER A 128 14.31 -0.02 -19.09
N PRO A 129 15.15 -1.07 -19.15
CA PRO A 129 16.51 -1.01 -18.59
C PRO A 129 17.35 0.16 -19.13
N LEU A 130 16.98 0.67 -20.32
CA LEU A 130 17.59 1.86 -20.91
C LEU A 130 17.04 3.14 -20.26
N ASP A 131 15.75 3.25 -19.99
CA ASP A 131 15.15 4.38 -19.27
C ASP A 131 15.78 4.54 -17.88
N TYR A 132 15.96 3.43 -17.18
CA TYR A 132 16.62 3.42 -15.87
C TYR A 132 18.09 3.89 -15.96
N LYS A 133 18.82 3.54 -17.03
CA LYS A 133 20.22 3.95 -17.24
C LYS A 133 20.37 5.39 -17.70
N ILE A 134 19.43 5.89 -18.48
CA ILE A 134 19.45 7.25 -19.01
C ILE A 134 18.89 8.24 -17.95
N GLY A 135 18.08 7.76 -16.99
CA GLY A 135 17.66 8.51 -15.81
C GLY A 135 16.67 9.63 -16.15
N PHE A 136 17.17 10.87 -16.24
CA PHE A 136 16.33 12.07 -16.34
C PHE A 136 15.80 12.39 -17.75
N ARG A 137 16.06 11.55 -18.77
CA ARG A 137 15.59 11.83 -20.14
C ARG A 137 14.08 11.99 -20.23
N ARG A 138 13.30 11.27 -19.43
CA ARG A 138 11.83 11.44 -19.38
C ARG A 138 11.39 12.82 -18.85
N LEU A 139 12.28 13.57 -18.18
CA LEU A 139 12.07 14.97 -17.78
C LEU A 139 12.47 15.97 -18.87
N PHE A 140 13.35 15.59 -19.78
CA PHE A 140 13.81 16.41 -20.89
C PHE A 140 13.14 15.93 -22.18
N ARG A 141 11.91 16.42 -22.39
CA ARG A 141 11.11 16.11 -23.58
C ARG A 141 11.49 17.02 -24.73
N ASP A 142 11.51 16.49 -25.94
CA ASP A 142 11.59 17.31 -27.14
C ASP A 142 10.25 18.00 -27.45
N ASP A 143 10.23 18.89 -28.45
CA ASP A 143 9.06 19.69 -28.78
C ASP A 143 7.86 18.84 -29.25
N ASP A 144 8.13 17.71 -29.91
CA ASP A 144 7.08 16.80 -30.39
C ASP A 144 6.46 16.03 -29.22
N GLU A 145 7.30 15.47 -28.33
CA GLU A 145 6.86 14.83 -27.08
C GLU A 145 6.10 15.82 -26.18
N TRP A 146 6.57 17.07 -26.08
CA TRP A 146 5.90 18.11 -25.31
C TRP A 146 4.54 18.49 -25.91
N SER A 147 4.46 18.62 -27.23
CA SER A 147 3.20 18.90 -27.93
C SER A 147 2.16 17.81 -27.67
N ALA A 148 2.56 16.54 -27.67
CA ALA A 148 1.69 15.41 -27.34
C ALA A 148 1.18 15.45 -25.89
N VAL A 149 2.00 15.92 -24.94
CA VAL A 149 1.64 16.06 -23.53
C VAL A 149 0.63 17.18 -23.30
N MET A 150 0.72 18.26 -24.08
CA MET A 150 -0.19 19.40 -24.00
C MET A 150 -1.54 19.13 -24.66
N ALA A 151 -1.66 18.09 -25.51
CA ALA A 151 -2.92 17.70 -26.12
C ALA A 151 -3.90 17.17 -25.04
N PRO A 152 -5.14 17.70 -24.98
CA PRO A 152 -6.13 17.22 -24.02
C PRO A 152 -6.41 15.72 -24.18
N ARG A 153 -6.27 14.97 -23.09
CA ARG A 153 -6.59 13.55 -23.00
C ARG A 153 -7.46 13.28 -21.79
N GLN A 154 -8.53 12.54 -22.01
CA GLN A 154 -9.36 12.03 -20.94
C GLN A 154 -8.78 10.71 -20.44
N PHE A 155 -8.77 10.54 -19.13
CA PHE A 155 -8.37 9.33 -18.43
C PHE A 155 -9.52 8.87 -17.53
N GLY A 156 -10.06 7.70 -17.79
CA GLY A 156 -11.19 7.11 -17.09
C GLY A 156 -10.80 5.92 -16.22
N PHE A 157 -11.47 5.78 -15.09
CA PHE A 157 -11.49 4.56 -14.28
C PHE A 157 -12.88 3.95 -14.35
N THR A 158 -12.95 2.67 -14.71
CA THR A 158 -14.19 1.88 -14.80
C THR A 158 -13.98 0.53 -14.11
N ASP A 159 -15.03 -0.29 -14.05
CA ASP A 159 -14.91 -1.68 -13.61
C ASP A 159 -13.96 -2.52 -14.48
N GLN A 160 -13.65 -2.06 -15.70
CA GLN A 160 -12.72 -2.73 -16.61
C GLN A 160 -11.27 -2.27 -16.45
N SER A 161 -11.03 -1.21 -15.69
CA SER A 161 -9.67 -0.75 -15.36
C SER A 161 -8.89 -1.84 -14.64
N ARG A 162 -7.60 -1.99 -14.96
CA ARG A 162 -6.78 -3.14 -14.54
C ARG A 162 -5.62 -2.73 -13.66
N TYR A 163 -5.25 -3.60 -12.71
CA TYR A 163 -4.00 -3.50 -11.96
C TYR A 163 -2.85 -4.05 -12.82
N LYS A 164 -2.46 -3.31 -13.86
CA LYS A 164 -1.56 -3.85 -14.91
C LYS A 164 -0.18 -4.28 -14.39
N ALA A 165 0.29 -3.71 -13.28
CA ALA A 165 1.54 -4.12 -12.61
C ALA A 165 1.41 -5.37 -11.71
N LEU A 166 0.20 -5.92 -11.60
CA LEU A 166 -0.10 -7.19 -10.93
C LEU A 166 -0.33 -8.24 -12.01
N VAL A 167 0.75 -8.93 -12.38
CA VAL A 167 0.76 -9.87 -13.51
C VAL A 167 0.87 -11.31 -13.01
N THR A 168 -0.06 -12.17 -13.45
CA THR A 168 -0.06 -13.61 -13.14
C THR A 168 1.18 -14.29 -13.73
N GLY A 169 1.78 -15.21 -12.98
CA GLY A 169 3.01 -15.90 -13.40
C GLY A 169 4.29 -15.05 -13.36
N HIS A 170 4.20 -13.77 -12.99
CA HIS A 170 5.38 -12.91 -12.85
C HIS A 170 6.30 -13.36 -11.72
N VAL A 171 7.61 -13.10 -11.85
CA VAL A 171 8.63 -13.56 -10.87
C VAL A 171 8.43 -12.98 -9.47
N GLN A 172 7.86 -11.76 -9.36
CA GLN A 172 7.53 -11.13 -8.07
C GLN A 172 6.44 -11.92 -7.34
N TYR A 173 5.41 -12.38 -8.06
CA TYR A 173 4.31 -13.17 -7.50
C TYR A 173 4.83 -14.47 -6.85
N LYS A 174 5.74 -15.17 -7.55
CA LYS A 174 6.41 -16.36 -7.01
C LYS A 174 7.30 -16.02 -5.81
N ALA A 175 8.04 -14.91 -5.86
CA ALA A 175 8.93 -14.51 -4.77
C ALA A 175 8.15 -14.20 -3.46
N ILE A 176 7.01 -13.53 -3.55
CA ILE A 176 6.14 -13.27 -2.38
C ILE A 176 5.61 -14.60 -1.81
N THR A 177 5.23 -15.54 -2.67
CA THR A 177 4.76 -16.87 -2.25
C THR A 177 5.84 -17.65 -1.51
N ASP A 178 7.04 -17.69 -2.10
CA ASP A 178 8.18 -18.35 -1.48
C ASP A 178 8.51 -17.68 -0.13
N TYR A 179 8.46 -16.35 -0.06
CA TYR A 179 8.68 -15.61 1.18
C TYR A 179 7.67 -15.98 2.28
N GLU A 180 6.36 -15.94 2.02
CA GLU A 180 5.33 -16.29 3.01
C GLU A 180 5.49 -17.74 3.48
N ASN A 181 5.81 -18.66 2.57
CA ASN A 181 5.99 -20.07 2.88
C ASN A 181 7.20 -20.32 3.80
N HIS A 182 8.32 -19.62 3.59
CA HIS A 182 9.54 -19.83 4.36
C HIS A 182 9.56 -19.03 5.66
N ARG A 183 9.06 -17.78 5.64
CA ARG A 183 9.14 -16.85 6.78
C ARG A 183 7.91 -16.84 7.66
N LYS A 184 6.77 -17.34 7.16
CA LYS A 184 5.48 -17.33 7.86
C LYS A 184 5.01 -15.92 8.25
N ILE A 185 5.47 -14.90 7.53
CA ILE A 185 5.02 -13.51 7.66
C ILE A 185 4.06 -13.24 6.50
N PRO A 186 2.80 -12.85 6.77
CA PRO A 186 1.83 -12.60 5.72
C PRO A 186 2.13 -11.29 5.00
N VAL A 187 1.91 -11.30 3.69
CA VAL A 187 1.99 -10.14 2.80
C VAL A 187 0.59 -9.81 2.31
N TYR A 188 0.31 -8.53 2.17
CA TYR A 188 -0.95 -7.99 1.70
C TYR A 188 -0.69 -7.10 0.49
N TYR A 189 -1.61 -7.08 -0.46
CA TYR A 189 -1.61 -6.06 -1.49
C TYR A 189 -2.32 -4.80 -0.97
N LEU A 190 -1.68 -3.64 -1.15
CA LEU A 190 -2.28 -2.33 -1.01
C LEU A 190 -2.64 -1.81 -2.41
N LEU A 191 -3.91 -1.91 -2.76
CA LEU A 191 -4.44 -1.50 -4.05
C LEU A 191 -4.84 -0.03 -4.00
N TYR A 192 -4.13 0.82 -4.75
CA TYR A 192 -4.47 2.23 -4.92
C TYR A 192 -5.56 2.38 -5.98
N ASN A 193 -6.67 3.00 -5.59
CA ASN A 193 -7.84 3.25 -6.43
C ASN A 193 -8.23 4.73 -6.36
N PRO A 194 -8.95 5.26 -7.36
CA PRO A 194 -9.58 6.57 -7.27
C PRO A 194 -10.59 6.64 -6.12
N VAL A 195 -11.02 7.85 -5.77
CA VAL A 195 -12.06 8.09 -4.75
C VAL A 195 -13.39 7.42 -5.12
N GLN A 196 -13.70 7.33 -6.42
CA GLN A 196 -14.92 6.71 -6.96
C GLN A 196 -14.64 5.96 -8.28
N ILE A 197 -15.44 4.93 -8.55
CA ILE A 197 -15.51 4.22 -9.83
C ILE A 197 -16.99 4.07 -10.21
N PRO A 198 -17.42 4.51 -11.41
CA PRO A 198 -16.60 5.13 -12.45
C PRO A 198 -16.15 6.57 -12.10
N SER A 199 -15.02 6.99 -12.64
CA SER A 199 -14.53 8.38 -12.57
C SER A 199 -13.70 8.74 -13.81
N ALA A 200 -13.51 10.03 -14.10
CA ALA A 200 -12.67 10.47 -15.19
C ALA A 200 -12.07 11.86 -14.92
N SER A 201 -10.87 12.08 -15.46
CA SER A 201 -10.15 13.35 -15.39
C SER A 201 -9.53 13.68 -16.75
N VAL A 202 -9.47 14.97 -17.08
CA VAL A 202 -8.79 15.45 -18.29
C VAL A 202 -7.44 16.03 -17.90
N LEU A 203 -6.41 15.69 -18.68
CA LEU A 203 -5.07 16.30 -18.60
C LEU A 203 -4.74 17.00 -19.93
N PRO A 204 -3.99 18.11 -19.93
CA PRO A 204 -3.48 18.84 -18.76
C PRO A 204 -4.61 19.49 -17.94
N ILE A 205 -4.41 19.61 -16.62
CA ILE A 205 -5.41 20.17 -15.71
C ILE A 205 -5.59 21.65 -16.02
N SER A 206 -6.83 22.04 -16.31
CA SER A 206 -7.19 23.44 -16.52
C SER A 206 -7.59 24.12 -15.21
N PRO A 207 -7.34 25.43 -15.04
CA PRO A 207 -7.76 26.17 -13.83
C PRO A 207 -9.27 26.11 -13.56
N GLU A 208 -10.05 25.92 -14.63
CA GLU A 208 -11.51 25.81 -14.60
C GLU A 208 -12.00 24.40 -14.24
N GLN A 209 -11.09 23.41 -14.24
CA GLN A 209 -11.44 22.04 -13.89
C GLN A 209 -11.60 21.95 -12.36
N PRO A 210 -12.81 21.64 -11.86
CA PRO A 210 -13.02 21.52 -10.43
C PRO A 210 -12.20 20.33 -9.90
N GLN A 211 -11.47 20.53 -8.81
CA GLN A 211 -10.91 19.42 -8.05
C GLN A 211 -12.05 18.52 -7.57
N THR A 212 -11.83 17.21 -7.55
CA THR A 212 -12.88 16.29 -7.09
C THR A 212 -13.29 16.62 -5.65
N THR A 213 -14.58 16.88 -5.43
CA THR A 213 -15.18 17.04 -4.10
C THR A 213 -15.99 15.81 -3.69
N ALA A 214 -15.88 14.73 -4.49
CA ALA A 214 -16.56 13.48 -4.23
C ALA A 214 -16.05 12.81 -2.95
N SER A 215 -16.92 12.09 -2.26
CA SER A 215 -16.56 11.24 -1.13
C SER A 215 -15.65 10.09 -1.57
N CYS A 216 -14.74 9.68 -0.69
CA CYS A 216 -13.84 8.55 -0.91
C CYS A 216 -14.54 7.21 -0.67
N ASP A 217 -15.45 6.84 -1.57
CA ASP A 217 -16.28 5.64 -1.48
C ASP A 217 -15.46 4.38 -1.82
N VAL A 218 -14.62 4.47 -2.85
CA VAL A 218 -13.67 3.42 -3.23
C VAL A 218 -12.38 3.62 -2.44
N GLY A 219 -11.38 4.32 -2.97
CA GLY A 219 -10.08 4.51 -2.34
C GLY A 219 -9.26 3.23 -2.09
N CYS A 220 -8.21 3.34 -1.28
CA CYS A 220 -7.26 2.28 -1.00
C CYS A 220 -7.93 1.02 -0.44
N ARG A 221 -7.53 -0.13 -0.98
CA ARG A 221 -8.04 -1.46 -0.59
C ARG A 221 -6.89 -2.38 -0.20
N VAL A 222 -7.04 -3.13 0.90
CA VAL A 222 -6.06 -4.09 1.38
C VAL A 222 -6.59 -5.51 1.22
N VAL A 223 -5.83 -6.36 0.54
CA VAL A 223 -6.20 -7.75 0.25
C VAL A 223 -5.06 -8.68 0.64
N PRO A 224 -5.28 -9.73 1.45
CA PRO A 224 -4.27 -10.76 1.70
C PRO A 224 -3.82 -11.38 0.38
N VAL A 225 -2.51 -11.55 0.20
CA VAL A 225 -1.99 -12.13 -1.04
C VAL A 225 -2.64 -13.48 -1.31
N ALA A 226 -2.77 -14.34 -0.30
CA ALA A 226 -3.40 -15.66 -0.43
C ALA A 226 -4.81 -15.64 -1.04
N GLN A 227 -5.65 -14.66 -0.67
CA GLN A 227 -7.00 -14.54 -1.24
C GLN A 227 -6.97 -14.02 -2.67
N LEU A 228 -6.08 -13.07 -2.97
CA LEU A 228 -5.88 -12.60 -4.34
C LEU A 228 -5.35 -13.71 -5.25
N ARG A 229 -4.50 -14.61 -4.73
CA ARG A 229 -4.02 -15.79 -5.47
C ARG A 229 -5.17 -16.68 -5.91
N THR A 230 -6.09 -17.01 -5.00
CA THR A 230 -7.25 -17.85 -5.33
C THR A 230 -8.08 -17.28 -6.47
N VAL A 231 -8.20 -15.95 -6.56
CA VAL A 231 -8.91 -15.28 -7.65
C VAL A 231 -8.15 -15.34 -8.98
N LEU A 232 -6.83 -15.28 -8.90
CA LEU A 232 -5.94 -15.31 -10.07
C LEU A 232 -5.53 -16.73 -10.50
N ASP A 233 -5.88 -17.75 -9.71
CA ASP A 233 -5.56 -19.14 -10.01
C ASP A 233 -6.39 -19.61 -11.21
N GLY A 234 -5.70 -20.06 -12.26
CA GLY A 234 -6.32 -20.51 -13.51
C GLY A 234 -6.36 -19.45 -14.61
N GLU A 235 -6.06 -18.19 -14.28
CA GLU A 235 -5.85 -17.16 -15.29
C GLU A 235 -4.58 -17.45 -16.12
N PRO A 236 -4.58 -17.19 -17.44
CA PRO A 236 -3.39 -17.30 -18.26
C PRO A 236 -2.23 -16.48 -17.68
N ALA A 237 -1.00 -16.98 -17.81
CA ALA A 237 0.18 -16.20 -17.43
C ALA A 237 0.25 -14.92 -18.26
N GLY A 238 0.54 -13.78 -17.60
CA GLY A 238 0.51 -12.47 -18.24
C GLY A 238 -0.80 -11.69 -18.04
N SER A 239 -1.83 -12.31 -17.47
CA SER A 239 -3.09 -11.62 -17.12
C SER A 239 -2.91 -10.68 -15.93
N SER A 240 -3.72 -9.62 -15.91
CA SER A 240 -3.85 -8.69 -14.78
C SER A 240 -5.31 -8.47 -14.44
N PRO A 241 -5.71 -8.51 -13.16
CA PRO A 241 -7.12 -8.43 -12.81
C PRO A 241 -7.68 -7.02 -13.03
N ALA A 242 -8.94 -6.97 -13.46
CA ALA A 242 -9.75 -5.75 -13.46
C ALA A 242 -10.35 -5.47 -12.08
N TYR A 243 -10.67 -4.20 -11.80
CA TYR A 243 -11.35 -3.82 -10.56
C TYR A 243 -12.68 -4.58 -10.37
N GLY A 244 -13.49 -4.66 -11.42
CA GLY A 244 -14.77 -5.38 -11.41
C GLY A 244 -14.62 -6.90 -11.20
N GLU A 245 -13.52 -7.49 -11.70
CA GLU A 245 -13.18 -8.90 -11.47
C GLU A 245 -12.86 -9.14 -9.99
N LEU A 246 -12.04 -8.28 -9.37
CA LEU A 246 -11.74 -8.38 -7.93
C LEU A 246 -12.99 -8.17 -7.07
N ARG A 247 -13.83 -7.19 -7.43
CA ARG A 247 -15.09 -6.91 -6.73
C ARG A 247 -16.07 -8.09 -6.74
N SER A 248 -16.08 -8.86 -7.83
CA SER A 248 -17.01 -9.99 -8.00
C SER A 248 -16.47 -11.33 -7.52
N SER A 249 -15.15 -11.50 -7.52
CA SER A 249 -14.51 -12.82 -7.33
C SER A 249 -13.89 -12.99 -5.95
N LEU A 250 -13.56 -11.91 -5.24
CA LEU A 250 -12.98 -12.00 -3.91
C LEU A 250 -14.02 -12.53 -2.90
N PRO A 251 -13.69 -13.58 -2.13
CA PRO A 251 -14.63 -14.20 -1.20
C PRO A 251 -14.82 -13.35 0.06
N THR A 252 -15.73 -13.78 0.94
CA THR A 252 -15.92 -13.21 2.28
C THR A 252 -14.58 -12.95 2.99
N PRO A 253 -14.38 -11.76 3.57
CA PRO A 253 -15.37 -10.70 3.82
C PRO A 253 -15.53 -9.66 2.69
N PHE A 254 -14.99 -9.90 1.50
CA PHE A 254 -14.94 -8.89 0.43
C PHE A 254 -16.16 -8.87 -0.49
N ASP A 255 -17.13 -9.74 -0.24
CA ASP A 255 -18.47 -9.74 -0.80
C ASP A 255 -19.41 -8.75 -0.08
N ASP A 256 -19.04 -8.28 1.12
CA ASP A 256 -19.74 -7.22 1.86
C ASP A 256 -19.55 -5.85 1.18
N PRO A 257 -20.63 -5.08 0.90
CA PRO A 257 -20.55 -3.73 0.34
C PRO A 257 -19.54 -2.78 1.00
N GLN A 258 -19.27 -2.93 2.30
CA GLN A 258 -18.30 -2.10 3.02
C GLN A 258 -16.83 -2.45 2.69
N HIS A 259 -16.58 -3.65 2.18
CA HIS A 259 -15.25 -4.21 1.92
C HIS A 259 -15.11 -4.78 0.50
N HIS A 260 -15.95 -4.30 -0.42
CA HIS A 260 -15.85 -4.66 -1.83
C HIS A 260 -14.45 -4.39 -2.37
N ALA A 261 -13.91 -5.41 -3.05
CA ALA A 261 -12.55 -5.43 -3.60
C ALA A 261 -11.41 -5.28 -2.56
N GLY A 262 -11.68 -5.50 -1.27
CA GLY A 262 -10.70 -5.47 -0.19
C GLY A 262 -11.13 -4.65 1.02
N TRP A 263 -10.40 -4.77 2.13
CA TRP A 263 -10.66 -3.91 3.28
C TRP A 263 -10.25 -2.47 2.99
N ARG A 264 -11.03 -1.49 3.48
CA ARG A 264 -10.55 -0.10 3.55
C ARG A 264 -9.26 -0.04 4.37
N LEU A 265 -8.31 0.83 4.00
CA LEU A 265 -7.02 0.94 4.68
C LEU A 265 -7.17 1.12 6.21
N GLU A 266 -8.01 2.07 6.61
CA GLU A 266 -8.29 2.40 8.00
C GLU A 266 -8.92 1.24 8.77
N HIS A 267 -9.81 0.48 8.12
CA HIS A 267 -10.41 -0.72 8.70
C HIS A 267 -9.36 -1.82 8.87
N TYR A 268 -8.57 -2.10 7.84
CA TYR A 268 -7.52 -3.11 7.90
C TYR A 268 -6.53 -2.82 9.04
N VAL A 269 -6.05 -1.59 9.15
CA VAL A 269 -5.09 -1.25 10.20
C VAL A 269 -5.76 -1.29 11.57
N VAL A 270 -6.86 -0.56 11.77
CA VAL A 270 -7.39 -0.33 13.11
C VAL A 270 -8.25 -1.49 13.62
N ASN A 271 -9.08 -2.08 12.77
CA ASN A 271 -10.02 -3.12 13.18
C ASN A 271 -9.44 -4.53 13.07
N LEU A 272 -8.44 -4.76 12.21
CA LEU A 272 -7.87 -6.11 12.01
C LEU A 272 -6.43 -6.19 12.53
N LEU A 273 -5.57 -5.24 12.15
CA LEU A 273 -4.16 -5.29 12.51
C LEU A 273 -3.96 -4.96 13.99
N LEU A 274 -4.59 -3.92 14.53
CA LEU A 274 -4.45 -3.60 15.94
C LEU A 274 -5.14 -4.61 16.84
N GLU A 275 -6.25 -5.21 16.40
CA GLU A 275 -6.98 -6.25 17.13
C GLU A 275 -6.34 -7.64 17.04
N CYS A 276 -5.16 -7.75 16.42
CA CYS A 276 -4.42 -9.01 16.33
C CYS A 276 -5.17 -10.13 15.58
N GLU A 277 -5.99 -9.75 14.58
CA GLU A 277 -6.67 -10.66 13.65
C GLU A 277 -5.82 -10.98 12.40
N THR A 278 -5.09 -9.99 11.89
CA THR A 278 -4.18 -10.13 10.72
C THR A 278 -2.71 -10.08 11.13
N GLY A 279 -1.75 -9.97 10.21
CA GLY A 279 -0.32 -9.71 10.49
C GLY A 279 0.45 -10.80 11.26
N TYR A 280 1.76 -10.61 11.38
CA TYR A 280 2.67 -11.50 12.10
C TYR A 280 2.95 -10.96 13.51
N ILE A 281 2.74 -11.79 14.53
CA ILE A 281 3.11 -11.46 15.92
C ILE A 281 4.52 -11.97 16.16
N ALA A 282 5.44 -11.07 16.52
CA ALA A 282 6.81 -11.45 16.84
C ALA A 282 6.87 -12.13 18.21
N ASN A 283 7.64 -13.21 18.30
CA ASN A 283 7.73 -14.01 19.52
C ASN A 283 8.61 -13.36 20.60
N SER A 284 9.53 -12.49 20.21
CA SER A 284 10.41 -11.75 21.11
C SER A 284 11.03 -10.53 20.40
N PRO A 285 11.72 -9.62 21.12
CA PRO A 285 12.52 -8.57 20.50
C PRO A 285 13.61 -9.09 19.53
N ASN A 286 14.04 -10.35 19.71
CA ASN A 286 15.04 -11.00 18.85
C ASN A 286 14.40 -11.91 17.79
N ASP A 287 13.10 -11.76 17.53
CA ASP A 287 12.40 -12.55 16.53
C ASP A 287 13.09 -12.46 15.16
N SER A 288 13.42 -13.61 14.59
CA SER A 288 14.16 -13.68 13.33
C SER A 288 13.41 -13.04 12.15
N GLY A 289 12.07 -13.09 12.18
CA GLY A 289 11.23 -12.49 11.16
C GLY A 289 11.24 -10.96 11.25
N LEU A 290 11.03 -10.42 12.46
CA LEU A 290 11.13 -9.00 12.73
C LEU A 290 12.52 -8.45 12.36
N ASN A 291 13.58 -9.15 12.79
CA ASN A 291 14.96 -8.78 12.49
C ASN A 291 15.25 -8.77 10.99
N TYR A 292 14.71 -9.75 10.25
CA TYR A 292 14.90 -9.85 8.80
C TYR A 292 14.26 -8.67 8.06
N VAL A 293 13.07 -8.24 8.50
CA VAL A 293 12.32 -7.16 7.84
C VAL A 293 12.84 -5.77 8.22
N PHE A 294 12.98 -5.47 9.52
CA PHE A 294 13.17 -4.10 10.00
C PHE A 294 14.58 -3.77 10.49
N ASN A 295 15.42 -4.77 10.81
CA ASN A 295 16.75 -4.52 11.38
C ASN A 295 17.89 -4.60 10.35
N ARG A 296 17.56 -4.69 9.05
CA ARG A 296 18.53 -4.61 7.95
C ARG A 296 18.19 -3.39 7.10
N ARG A 297 19.19 -2.54 6.83
CA ARG A 297 19.06 -1.39 5.89
C ARG A 297 18.66 -1.82 4.47
N SER A 298 18.92 -3.09 4.16
CA SER A 298 18.60 -3.77 2.91
C SER A 298 17.41 -4.72 3.05
N GLY A 299 16.49 -4.40 3.96
CA GLY A 299 15.28 -5.18 4.16
C GLY A 299 14.45 -5.30 2.88
N PRO A 300 13.50 -6.23 2.82
CA PRO A 300 12.67 -6.47 1.65
C PRO A 300 11.59 -5.39 1.44
N ILE A 301 11.76 -4.19 2.02
CA ILE A 301 10.82 -3.06 2.03
C ILE A 301 11.48 -1.73 1.70
N SER A 302 10.80 -0.86 0.95
CA SER A 302 11.23 0.50 0.63
C SER A 302 10.97 1.51 1.75
N ALA A 303 9.84 1.35 2.45
CA ALA A 303 9.42 2.26 3.50
C ALA A 303 8.79 1.53 4.69
N ALA A 304 8.74 2.19 5.84
CA ALA A 304 8.13 1.67 7.04
C ALA A 304 7.33 2.74 7.80
N LEU A 305 6.21 2.33 8.39
CA LEU A 305 5.46 3.07 9.38
C LEU A 305 5.48 2.27 10.70
N SER A 306 6.01 2.88 11.75
CA SER A 306 5.94 2.37 13.11
C SER A 306 4.79 3.05 13.85
N LEU A 307 3.92 2.27 14.48
CA LEU A 307 2.85 2.71 15.36
C LEU A 307 3.08 2.13 16.75
N THR A 308 3.46 2.98 17.69
CA THR A 308 3.63 2.62 19.10
C THR A 308 2.41 3.03 19.88
N LEU A 309 1.82 2.09 20.61
CA LEU A 309 0.71 2.28 21.53
C LEU A 309 1.21 1.99 22.94
N ASP A 310 1.26 2.99 23.82
CA ASP A 310 1.70 2.85 25.21
C ASP A 310 0.53 3.07 26.17
N ALA A 311 0.12 1.99 26.84
CA ALA A 311 -0.88 2.01 27.88
C ALA A 311 -0.31 2.60 29.18
N PRO A 312 -1.15 3.26 30.01
CA PRO A 312 -0.71 3.83 31.28
C PRO A 312 -0.22 2.79 32.29
#